data_AF-A0A950MJN1-F1
#
_entry.id   AF-A0A950MJN1-F1
#
_cell.length_a   1.000
_cell.length_b   1.000
_cell.length_c   1.000
_cell.angle_alpha   90.00
_cell.angle_beta   90.00
_cell.angle_gamma   90.00
#
_symmetry.space_group_name_H-M   'P 1'
#
loop_
_entity.id
_entity.type
_entity.pdbx_description
1 polymer ?
#
loop_
_entity_poly.entity_id
_entity_poly.type
_entity_poly.pdbx_seq_one_letter_code
_entity_poly.pdbx_strand_id
1 'polypeptide(L)'
;MAQPAPNALPTRPEFLRLARAHTLVPLYRTLTADLETPVTAFLRLAADEPECFILESVEGGENLGRYTFIGIRPFRKLVSRGRSIEITEGARTRQIEGDIFALWKEAIASHNTGGHQPARIAGLPPFTAGAVGFFAYDVVRQIERLPEETKDDLGMPDACLMFFDEVLAFDHVKKEILLIVTADVRG
;
A
#
# COMPACT_ATOMS: atom_id res chain seq x y z
N MET A 1 -25.85 -26.25 -4.24
CA MET A 1 -26.13 -25.39 -3.08
C MET A 1 -25.01 -24.36 -2.99
N ALA A 2 -25.30 -23.07 -3.20
CA ALA A 2 -24.30 -22.02 -3.05
C ALA A 2 -23.92 -21.93 -1.56
N GLN A 3 -22.65 -22.17 -1.23
CA GLN A 3 -22.11 -21.85 0.09
C GLN A 3 -22.41 -20.38 0.37
N PRO A 4 -22.92 -20.00 1.56
CA PRO A 4 -23.07 -18.59 1.90
C PRO A 4 -21.69 -17.94 1.74
N ALA A 5 -21.62 -16.79 1.07
CA ALA A 5 -20.38 -16.05 0.92
C ALA A 5 -19.75 -15.88 2.31
N PRO A 6 -18.50 -16.33 2.56
CA PRO A 6 -17.86 -16.13 3.84
C PRO A 6 -18.00 -14.67 4.27
N ASN A 7 -18.61 -14.45 5.43
CA ASN A 7 -18.83 -13.11 5.96
C ASN A 7 -17.46 -12.45 6.14
N ALA A 8 -17.33 -11.21 5.67
CA ALA A 8 -16.15 -10.39 5.95
C ALA A 8 -16.02 -10.18 7.47
N LEU A 9 -14.78 -10.19 7.95
CA LEU A 9 -14.41 -9.90 9.32
C LEU A 9 -13.69 -8.55 9.38
N PRO A 10 -13.74 -7.82 10.51
CA PRO A 10 -14.60 -8.06 11.66
C PRO A 10 -16.10 -7.91 11.32
N THR A 11 -16.96 -8.46 12.18
CA THR A 11 -18.41 -8.25 12.04
C THR A 11 -18.76 -6.75 12.14
N ARG A 12 -19.89 -6.32 11.58
CA ARG A 12 -20.31 -4.90 11.64
C ARG A 12 -20.27 -4.31 13.06
N PRO A 13 -20.79 -4.96 14.12
CA PRO A 13 -20.69 -4.42 15.49
C PRO A 13 -19.24 -4.23 15.95
N GLU A 14 -18.35 -5.16 15.60
CA GLU A 14 -16.94 -5.09 15.96
C GLU A 14 -16.18 -4.04 15.16
N PHE A 15 -16.46 -3.91 13.86
CA PHE A 15 -15.95 -2.82 13.03
C PHE A 15 -16.29 -1.46 13.65
N LEU A 16 -17.56 -1.25 14.02
CA LEU A 16 -18.01 0.00 14.66
C LEU A 16 -17.33 0.23 16.02
N ARG A 17 -16.99 -0.83 16.75
CA ARG A 17 -16.23 -0.73 18.00
C ARG A 17 -14.79 -0.28 17.73
N LEU A 18 -14.12 -0.87 16.75
CA LEU A 18 -12.75 -0.53 16.37
C LEU A 18 -12.66 0.91 15.84
N ALA A 19 -13.63 1.33 15.02
CA ALA A 19 -13.70 2.65 14.41
C ALA A 19 -13.83 3.81 15.43
N ARG A 20 -14.23 3.52 16.68
CA ARG A 20 -14.24 4.52 17.76
C ARG A 20 -12.86 4.83 18.33
N ALA A 21 -11.90 3.92 18.16
CA ALA A 21 -10.57 4.01 18.77
C ALA A 21 -9.44 4.03 17.73
N HIS A 22 -9.75 3.86 16.45
CA HIS A 22 -8.79 3.73 15.36
C HIS A 22 -9.31 4.50 14.15
N THR A 23 -8.40 5.09 13.39
CA THR A 23 -8.75 5.83 12.17
C THR A 23 -8.67 4.95 10.93
N LEU A 24 -7.90 3.85 10.97
CA LEU A 24 -7.82 2.87 9.90
C LEU A 24 -8.29 1.52 10.43
N VAL A 25 -9.33 0.94 9.83
CA VAL A 25 -9.89 -0.34 10.26
C VAL A 25 -9.91 -1.33 9.10
N PRO A 26 -9.09 -2.39 9.13
CA PRO A 26 -9.09 -3.41 8.09
C PRO A 26 -10.34 -4.29 8.18
N LEU A 27 -11.00 -4.46 7.05
CA LEU A 27 -11.96 -5.49 6.75
C LEU A 27 -11.27 -6.54 5.89
N TYR A 28 -11.50 -7.81 6.16
CA TYR A 28 -10.88 -8.87 5.39
C TYR A 28 -11.78 -10.08 5.23
N ARG A 29 -11.44 -10.86 4.21
CA ARG A 29 -12.02 -12.18 3.98
C ARG A 29 -10.91 -13.13 3.55
N THR A 30 -10.97 -14.35 4.07
CA THR A 30 -10.04 -15.41 3.72
C THR A 30 -10.62 -16.31 2.65
N LEU A 31 -9.80 -16.64 1.65
CA LEU A 31 -10.08 -17.62 0.60
C LEU A 31 -9.00 -18.72 0.65
N THR A 32 -9.32 -19.92 0.18
CA THR A 32 -8.28 -20.93 -0.07
C THR A 32 -7.40 -20.50 -1.25
N ALA A 33 -6.09 -20.74 -1.15
CA ALA A 33 -5.12 -20.48 -2.21
C ALA A 33 -4.85 -21.70 -3.10
N ASP A 34 -5.58 -22.81 -2.95
CA ASP A 34 -5.25 -24.10 -3.61
C ASP A 34 -5.15 -24.03 -5.14
N LEU A 35 -5.87 -23.09 -5.78
CA LEU A 35 -5.94 -22.95 -7.24
C LEU A 35 -5.32 -21.66 -7.78
N GLU A 36 -4.75 -20.82 -6.91
CA GLU A 36 -4.24 -19.50 -7.31
C GLU A 36 -2.80 -19.34 -6.83
N THR A 37 -1.92 -18.93 -7.74
CA THR A 37 -0.58 -18.47 -7.37
C THR A 37 -0.56 -16.95 -7.28
N PRO A 38 0.35 -16.36 -6.48
CA PRO A 38 0.46 -14.90 -6.43
C PRO A 38 0.69 -14.27 -7.80
N VAL A 39 1.54 -14.86 -8.64
CA VAL A 39 1.85 -14.34 -9.99
C VAL A 39 0.62 -14.39 -10.90
N THR A 40 -0.12 -15.50 -10.93
CA THR A 40 -1.34 -15.60 -11.76
C THR A 40 -2.42 -14.62 -11.31
N ALA A 41 -2.59 -14.46 -10.00
CA ALA A 41 -3.51 -13.48 -9.44
C ALA A 41 -3.08 -12.05 -9.78
N PHE A 42 -1.79 -11.72 -9.66
CA PHE A 42 -1.24 -10.41 -10.01
C PHE A 42 -1.47 -10.08 -11.47
N LEU A 43 -1.14 -10.98 -12.40
CA LEU A 43 -1.32 -10.74 -13.84
C LEU A 43 -2.78 -10.49 -14.22
N ARG A 44 -3.73 -11.17 -13.56
CA ARG A 44 -5.17 -10.95 -13.77
C ARG A 44 -5.61 -9.59 -13.27
N LEU A 45 -5.13 -9.17 -12.10
CA LEU A 45 -5.47 -7.88 -11.52
C LEU A 45 -4.83 -6.73 -12.30
N ALA A 46 -3.56 -6.88 -12.68
CA ALA A 46 -2.80 -5.88 -13.44
C ALA A 46 -3.37 -5.60 -14.84
N ALA A 47 -4.18 -6.51 -15.39
CA ALA A 47 -4.85 -6.31 -16.68
C ALA A 47 -5.86 -5.14 -16.64
N ASP A 48 -6.56 -4.98 -15.52
CA ASP A 48 -7.55 -3.91 -15.31
C ASP A 48 -7.01 -2.78 -14.41
N GLU A 49 -6.00 -3.07 -13.59
CA GLU A 49 -5.44 -2.15 -12.59
C GLU A 49 -3.95 -1.87 -12.87
N PRO A 50 -3.61 -0.92 -13.76
CA PRO A 50 -2.22 -0.69 -14.18
C PRO A 50 -1.34 -0.12 -13.07
N GLU A 51 -1.94 0.52 -12.07
CA GLU A 51 -1.25 0.98 -10.86
C GLU A 51 -1.40 -0.07 -9.76
N CYS A 52 -0.58 -1.10 -9.82
CA CYS A 52 -0.55 -2.19 -8.84
C CYS A 52 0.89 -2.58 -8.48
N PHE A 53 1.04 -3.37 -7.43
CA PHE A 53 2.33 -3.93 -7.03
C PHE A 53 2.21 -5.40 -6.68
N ILE A 54 3.34 -6.10 -6.74
CA ILE A 54 3.57 -7.39 -6.09
C ILE A 54 4.89 -7.31 -5.31
N LEU A 55 4.87 -7.75 -4.05
CA LEU A 55 6.05 -7.82 -3.18
C LEU A 55 6.18 -9.25 -2.63
N GLU A 56 7.26 -9.91 -3.02
CA GLU A 56 7.65 -11.24 -2.53
C GLU A 56 8.96 -11.12 -1.78
N SER A 57 9.03 -11.70 -0.58
CA SER A 57 10.26 -11.75 0.19
C SER A 57 10.91 -13.13 0.03
N VAL A 58 12.21 -13.20 -0.18
CA VAL A 58 12.98 -14.44 -0.13
C VAL A 58 14.04 -14.30 0.96
N GLU A 59 13.96 -15.15 1.98
CA GLU A 59 14.91 -15.22 3.07
C GLU A 59 16.01 -16.25 2.74
N GLY A 60 17.27 -15.85 2.91
CA GLY A 60 18.42 -16.75 2.72
C GLY A 60 18.64 -17.25 1.29
N GLY A 61 17.98 -16.66 0.30
CA GLY A 61 18.10 -17.00 -1.13
C GLY A 61 17.27 -18.20 -1.60
N GLU A 62 16.70 -18.98 -0.67
CA GLU A 62 16.00 -20.23 -1.02
C GLU A 62 14.59 -20.34 -0.40
N ASN A 63 14.32 -19.68 0.73
CA ASN A 63 13.03 -19.78 1.40
C ASN A 63 12.16 -18.57 1.08
N LEU A 64 11.01 -18.80 0.45
CA LEU A 64 9.99 -17.76 0.30
C LEU A 64 9.50 -17.34 1.70
N GLY A 65 9.53 -16.04 1.96
CA GLY A 65 8.96 -15.44 3.16
C GLY A 65 7.48 -15.78 3.25
N ARG A 66 6.91 -15.75 4.46
CA ARG A 66 5.55 -16.26 4.70
C ARG A 66 4.47 -15.61 3.83
N TYR A 67 4.65 -14.35 3.45
CA TYR A 67 3.65 -13.59 2.71
C TYR A 67 4.16 -13.07 1.37
N THR A 68 3.31 -13.18 0.36
CA THR A 68 3.36 -12.34 -0.85
C THR A 68 2.23 -11.31 -0.76
N PHE A 69 2.55 -10.04 -1.03
CA PHE A 69 1.57 -8.95 -1.02
C PHE A 69 1.30 -8.46 -2.44
N ILE A 70 0.03 -8.22 -2.75
CA ILE A 70 -0.40 -7.54 -3.96
C ILE A 70 -1.29 -6.37 -3.53
N GLY A 71 -1.04 -5.17 -4.05
CA GLY A 71 -1.93 -4.03 -3.87
C GLY A 71 -2.40 -3.51 -5.21
N ILE A 72 -3.64 -3.03 -5.26
CA ILE A 72 -4.31 -2.54 -6.46
C ILE A 72 -5.03 -1.23 -6.16
N ARG A 73 -5.33 -0.44 -7.21
CA ARG A 73 -6.16 0.78 -7.11
C ARG A 73 -5.68 1.75 -6.02
N PRO A 74 -4.48 2.35 -6.15
CA PRO A 74 -4.04 3.30 -5.15
C PRO A 74 -5.04 4.46 -5.08
N PHE A 75 -5.48 4.82 -3.87
CA PHE A 75 -6.40 5.94 -3.67
C PHE A 75 -5.70 7.29 -3.78
N ARG A 76 -4.36 7.31 -3.65
CA ARG A 76 -3.50 8.48 -3.78
C ARG A 76 -2.16 8.12 -4.40
N LYS A 77 -1.62 8.98 -5.26
CA LYS A 77 -0.27 8.90 -5.83
C LYS A 77 0.47 10.23 -5.67
N LEU A 78 1.74 10.15 -5.28
CA LEU A 78 2.66 11.28 -5.16
C LEU A 78 3.85 11.06 -6.09
N VAL A 79 4.13 12.00 -7.00
CA VAL A 79 5.29 11.94 -7.91
C VAL A 79 6.11 13.22 -7.77
N SER A 80 7.38 13.09 -7.42
CA SER A 80 8.29 14.23 -7.21
C SER A 80 9.31 14.36 -8.33
N ARG A 81 9.58 15.58 -8.78
CA ARG A 81 10.70 15.96 -9.67
C ARG A 81 11.27 17.28 -9.17
N GLY A 82 12.43 17.23 -8.54
CA GLY A 82 12.92 18.29 -7.67
C GLY A 82 11.84 18.67 -6.65
N ARG A 83 11.61 19.97 -6.49
CA ARG A 83 10.57 20.51 -5.59
C ARG A 83 9.15 20.43 -6.13
N SER A 84 8.97 20.05 -7.40
CA SER A 84 7.65 19.92 -8.00
C SER A 84 7.06 18.56 -7.66
N ILE A 85 5.91 18.55 -6.99
CA ILE A 85 5.21 17.33 -6.58
C ILE A 85 3.83 17.30 -7.23
N GLU A 86 3.58 16.27 -8.03
CA GLU A 86 2.26 15.93 -8.53
C GLU A 86 1.53 15.02 -7.53
N ILE A 87 0.29 15.37 -7.23
CA ILE A 87 -0.58 14.64 -6.31
C ILE A 87 -1.84 14.24 -7.07
N THR A 88 -2.07 12.95 -7.23
CA THR A 88 -3.26 12.37 -7.84
C THR A 88 -4.12 11.68 -6.79
N GLU A 89 -5.41 12.00 -6.75
CA GLU A 89 -6.43 11.41 -5.89
C GLU A 89 -7.71 11.16 -6.70
N GLY A 90 -7.99 9.89 -7.02
CA GLY A 90 -9.01 9.54 -8.00
C GLY A 90 -8.77 10.23 -9.35
N ALA A 91 -9.77 10.94 -9.87
CA ALA A 91 -9.66 11.67 -11.14
C ALA A 91 -9.02 13.07 -11.01
N ARG A 92 -8.62 13.49 -9.80
CA ARG A 92 -8.07 14.83 -9.55
C ARG A 92 -6.56 14.75 -9.48
N THR A 93 -5.90 15.57 -10.29
CA THR A 93 -4.45 15.78 -10.21
C THR A 93 -4.17 17.25 -9.94
N ARG A 94 -3.27 17.53 -9.01
CA ARG A 94 -2.76 18.88 -8.73
C ARG A 94 -1.25 18.84 -8.57
N GLN A 95 -0.63 19.97 -8.89
CA GLN A 95 0.80 20.17 -8.71
C GLN A 95 1.03 21.14 -7.57
N ILE A 96 2.02 20.86 -6.73
CA ILE A 96 2.49 21.76 -5.69
C ILE A 96 4.01 21.89 -5.76
N GLU A 97 4.52 22.96 -5.18
CA GLU A 97 5.94 23.05 -4.84
C GLU A 97 6.13 22.67 -3.37
N GLY A 98 7.10 21.81 -3.06
CA GLY A 98 7.31 21.32 -1.70
C GLY A 98 8.50 20.38 -1.55
N ASP A 99 8.52 19.70 -0.40
CA ASP A 99 9.47 18.65 -0.04
C ASP A 99 8.70 17.32 0.07
N ILE A 100 9.13 16.31 -0.69
CA ILE A 100 8.45 15.02 -0.72
C ILE A 100 8.53 14.29 0.63
N PHE A 101 9.61 14.48 1.40
CA PHE A 101 9.77 13.88 2.72
C PHE A 101 8.80 14.47 3.73
N ALA A 102 8.55 15.79 3.67
CA ALA A 102 7.55 16.45 4.50
C ALA A 102 6.14 15.91 4.18
N LEU A 103 5.79 15.81 2.89
CA LEU A 103 4.49 15.31 2.46
C LEU A 103 4.30 13.82 2.78
N TRP A 104 5.32 13.00 2.56
CA TRP A 104 5.31 11.59 2.97
C TRP A 104 5.11 11.46 4.48
N LYS A 105 5.88 12.21 5.28
CA LYS A 105 5.77 12.19 6.75
C LYS A 105 4.39 12.60 7.22
N GLU A 106 3.77 13.61 6.61
CA GLU A 106 2.38 13.98 6.87
C GLU A 106 1.42 12.84 6.55
N ALA A 107 1.59 12.21 5.39
CA ALA A 107 0.74 11.12 4.93
C ALA A 107 0.84 9.85 5.79
N ILE A 108 2.01 9.57 6.38
CA ILE A 108 2.24 8.38 7.23
C ILE A 108 2.28 8.67 8.73
N ALA A 109 2.05 9.92 9.15
CA ALA A 109 2.12 10.34 10.54
C ALA A 109 1.25 9.42 11.42
N SER A 110 1.74 9.08 12.62
CA SER A 110 1.11 8.13 13.55
C SER A 110 0.72 8.78 14.89
N HIS A 111 0.10 7.98 15.77
CA HIS A 111 -0.53 8.27 17.06
C HIS A 111 -0.10 9.52 17.86
N ASN A 112 1.18 9.90 17.87
CA ASN A 112 1.69 11.01 18.70
C ASN A 112 1.53 12.40 18.07
N THR A 113 1.10 12.48 16.80
CA THR A 113 0.95 13.75 16.08
C THR A 113 -0.43 13.90 15.42
N GLY A 114 -1.44 13.14 15.85
CA GLY A 114 -2.80 13.19 15.29
C GLY A 114 -2.98 12.48 13.94
N GLY A 115 -2.04 11.62 13.55
CA GLY A 115 -2.09 10.88 12.28
C GLY A 115 -2.86 9.56 12.32
N HIS A 116 -2.61 8.67 11.36
CA HIS A 116 -3.32 7.40 11.20
C HIS A 116 -3.08 6.45 12.38
N GLN A 117 -4.17 5.83 12.86
CA GLN A 117 -4.21 4.86 13.94
C GLN A 117 -4.81 3.55 13.42
N PRO A 118 -3.99 2.60 12.92
CA PRO A 118 -4.48 1.34 12.39
C PRO A 118 -4.89 0.36 13.49
N ALA A 119 -6.10 -0.19 13.37
CA ALA A 119 -6.58 -1.27 14.21
C ALA A 119 -5.77 -2.55 13.95
N ARG A 120 -5.15 -3.09 15.01
CA ARG A 120 -4.45 -4.38 14.94
C ARG A 120 -5.43 -5.51 15.23
N ILE A 121 -5.76 -6.28 14.20
CA ILE A 121 -6.59 -7.48 14.32
C ILE A 121 -5.67 -8.71 14.33
N ALA A 122 -5.85 -9.58 15.32
CA ALA A 122 -5.06 -10.79 15.45
C ALA A 122 -5.22 -11.69 14.22
N GLY A 123 -4.10 -12.17 13.67
CA GLY A 123 -4.09 -13.05 12.51
C GLY A 123 -3.99 -12.36 11.15
N LEU A 124 -4.06 -11.02 11.09
CA LEU A 124 -3.73 -10.27 9.87
C LEU A 124 -2.22 -10.24 9.60
N PRO A 125 -1.81 -10.15 8.33
CA PRO A 125 -0.41 -10.00 7.95
C PRO A 125 0.16 -8.63 8.38
N PRO A 126 1.48 -8.45 8.34
CA PRO A 126 2.12 -7.19 8.73
C PRO A 126 1.77 -5.99 7.84
N PHE A 127 1.36 -6.21 6.59
CA PHE A 127 0.97 -5.17 5.65
C PHE A 127 -0.51 -5.33 5.26
N THR A 128 -1.33 -4.33 5.57
CA THR A 128 -2.79 -4.32 5.34
C THR A 128 -3.26 -3.12 4.53
N ALA A 129 -2.47 -2.05 4.54
CA ALA A 129 -2.58 -0.83 3.76
C ALA A 129 -1.29 -0.03 3.93
N GLY A 130 -1.03 0.92 3.03
CA GLY A 130 0.09 1.84 3.16
C GLY A 130 0.65 2.33 1.84
N ALA A 131 1.74 3.09 1.92
CA ALA A 131 2.46 3.58 0.76
C ALA A 131 3.44 2.53 0.23
N VAL A 132 3.41 2.30 -1.08
CA VAL A 132 4.37 1.47 -1.83
C VAL A 132 4.86 2.27 -3.03
N GLY A 133 6.15 2.17 -3.31
CA GLY A 133 6.78 2.94 -4.37
C GLY A 133 8.28 3.03 -4.19
N PHE A 134 8.88 4.13 -4.62
CA PHE A 134 10.32 4.32 -4.57
C PHE A 134 10.73 5.77 -4.28
N PHE A 135 11.94 5.86 -3.76
CA PHE A 135 12.78 7.06 -3.74
C PHE A 135 14.00 6.77 -4.63
N ALA A 136 14.19 7.55 -5.69
CA ALA A 136 15.34 7.42 -6.56
C ALA A 136 16.58 8.01 -5.90
N TYR A 137 17.76 7.71 -6.45
CA TYR A 137 19.03 8.20 -5.91
C TYR A 137 19.07 9.73 -5.80
N ASP A 138 18.64 10.44 -6.84
CA ASP A 138 18.69 11.90 -6.91
C ASP A 138 17.73 12.62 -5.95
N VAL A 139 16.81 11.91 -5.26
CA VAL A 139 16.01 12.52 -4.19
C VAL A 139 16.88 13.12 -3.08
N VAL A 140 18.10 12.60 -2.92
CA VAL A 140 19.09 13.11 -1.95
C VAL A 140 19.38 14.60 -2.18
N ARG A 141 19.21 15.12 -3.40
CA ARG A 141 19.40 16.54 -3.72
C ARG A 141 18.38 17.47 -3.05
N GLN A 142 17.28 16.92 -2.50
CA GLN A 142 16.34 17.68 -1.69
C GLN A 142 16.83 17.89 -0.24
N ILE A 143 17.74 17.03 0.24
CA ILE A 143 18.28 17.07 1.61
C ILE A 143 19.73 17.56 1.66
N GLU A 144 20.49 17.39 0.58
CA GLU A 144 21.91 17.75 0.48
C GLU A 144 22.21 18.55 -0.79
N ARG A 145 23.15 19.48 -0.71
CA ARG A 145 23.61 20.23 -1.88
C ARG A 145 24.70 19.46 -2.61
N LEU A 146 24.37 18.89 -3.77
CA LEU A 146 25.31 18.16 -4.62
C LEU A 146 25.60 18.91 -5.93
N PRO A 147 26.79 18.75 -6.53
CA PRO A 147 27.08 19.24 -7.87
C PRO A 147 26.16 18.64 -8.95
N GLU A 148 25.86 19.40 -9.99
CA GLU A 148 25.09 18.97 -11.17
C GLU A 148 26.03 18.70 -12.35
N GLU A 149 26.89 17.69 -12.20
CA GLU A 149 27.90 17.33 -13.21
C GLU A 149 27.47 16.17 -14.12
N THR A 150 26.43 15.44 -13.71
CA THR A 150 25.89 14.28 -14.42
C THR A 150 24.67 14.66 -15.24
N LYS A 151 24.51 14.03 -16.40
CA LYS A 151 23.33 14.18 -17.23
C LYS A 151 22.19 13.31 -16.69
N ASP A 152 20.99 13.86 -16.58
CA ASP A 152 19.75 13.09 -16.40
C ASP A 152 19.33 12.50 -17.75
N ASP A 153 19.69 11.24 -17.99
CA ASP A 153 19.38 10.50 -19.21
C ASP A 153 18.15 9.59 -19.09
N LEU A 154 17.70 9.31 -17.85
CA LEU A 154 16.54 8.47 -17.57
C LEU A 154 15.24 9.27 -17.48
N GLY A 155 15.28 10.55 -17.08
CA GLY A 155 14.09 11.37 -16.90
C GLY A 155 13.08 10.77 -15.91
N MET A 156 13.56 9.93 -14.99
CA MET A 156 12.73 9.29 -13.96
C MET A 156 12.37 10.29 -12.86
N PRO A 157 11.24 10.13 -12.18
CA PRO A 157 10.93 10.98 -11.04
C PRO A 157 11.87 10.67 -9.86
N ASP A 158 12.13 11.65 -9.01
CA ASP A 158 12.94 11.49 -7.80
C ASP A 158 12.22 10.61 -6.76
N ALA A 159 10.89 10.60 -6.79
CA ALA A 159 10.08 9.73 -5.96
C ALA A 159 8.74 9.44 -6.64
N CYS A 160 8.22 8.23 -6.42
CA CYS A 160 6.85 7.85 -6.75
C CYS A 160 6.31 7.02 -5.60
N LEU A 161 5.27 7.50 -4.90
CA LEU A 161 4.64 6.81 -3.78
C LEU A 161 3.15 6.68 -4.04
N MET A 162 2.66 5.44 -4.06
CA MET A 162 1.25 5.11 -4.25
C MET A 162 0.69 4.54 -2.95
N PHE A 163 -0.50 4.98 -2.55
CA PHE A 163 -1.12 4.61 -1.28
C PHE A 163 -2.26 3.64 -1.54
N PHE A 164 -2.16 2.45 -0.94
CA PHE A 164 -3.08 1.33 -1.16
C PHE A 164 -3.84 1.02 0.12
N ASP A 165 -5.15 0.82 0.00
CA ASP A 165 -6.04 0.31 1.03
C ASP A 165 -6.68 -1.04 0.65
N GLU A 166 -6.63 -1.42 -0.63
CA GLU A 166 -6.97 -2.74 -1.15
C GLU A 166 -5.71 -3.61 -1.30
N VAL A 167 -5.57 -4.65 -0.48
CA VAL A 167 -4.40 -5.54 -0.43
C VAL A 167 -4.84 -7.01 -0.43
N LEU A 168 -4.19 -7.81 -1.26
CA LEU A 168 -4.22 -9.27 -1.19
C LEU A 168 -2.94 -9.76 -0.53
N ALA A 169 -3.07 -10.61 0.49
CA ALA A 169 -1.94 -11.25 1.14
C ALA A 169 -2.06 -12.77 1.01
N PHE A 170 -1.11 -13.38 0.30
CA PHE A 170 -0.98 -14.83 0.20
C PHE A 170 -0.20 -15.33 1.42
N ASP A 171 -0.83 -16.08 2.31
CA ASP A 171 -0.17 -16.76 3.42
C ASP A 171 0.26 -18.16 2.96
N HIS A 172 1.53 -18.31 2.61
CA HIS A 172 2.07 -19.56 2.06
C HIS A 172 2.08 -20.71 3.08
N VAL A 173 2.08 -20.39 4.38
CA VAL A 173 2.05 -21.38 5.45
C VAL A 173 0.63 -21.93 5.63
N LYS A 174 -0.38 -21.06 5.61
CA LYS A 174 -1.79 -21.46 5.75
C LYS A 174 -2.44 -21.89 4.44
N LYS A 175 -1.80 -21.60 3.31
CA LYS A 175 -2.36 -21.76 1.95
C LYS A 175 -3.67 -20.99 1.78
N GLU A 176 -3.65 -19.74 2.21
CA GLU A 176 -4.80 -18.85 2.21
C GLU A 176 -4.48 -17.54 1.51
N ILE A 177 -5.51 -16.92 0.92
CA ILE A 177 -5.45 -15.54 0.42
C ILE A 177 -6.34 -14.70 1.32
N LEU A 178 -5.76 -13.70 1.98
CA LEU A 178 -6.52 -12.69 2.68
C LEU A 178 -6.76 -11.53 1.72
N LEU A 179 -8.04 -11.30 1.38
CA LEU A 179 -8.49 -10.10 0.70
C LEU A 179 -8.75 -9.05 1.76
N ILE A 180 -8.04 -7.92 1.74
CA ILE A 180 -8.05 -6.91 2.79
C ILE A 180 -8.42 -5.56 2.17
N VAL A 181 -9.37 -4.88 2.79
CA VAL A 181 -9.75 -3.49 2.47
C VAL A 181 -9.68 -2.69 3.77
N THR A 182 -8.86 -1.65 3.80
CA THR A 182 -8.67 -0.83 5.01
C THR A 182 -9.43 0.48 4.92
N ALA A 183 -10.48 0.62 5.72
CA ALA A 183 -11.29 1.84 5.72
C ALA A 183 -10.64 2.94 6.57
N ASP A 184 -10.52 4.15 6.02
CA ASP A 184 -10.30 5.37 6.80
C ASP A 184 -11.62 5.91 7.34
N VAL A 185 -11.82 5.82 8.66
CA VAL A 185 -13.10 6.16 9.32
C VAL A 185 -13.17 7.61 9.81
N ARG A 186 -12.23 8.47 9.36
CA ARG A 186 -12.27 9.91 9.63
C ARG A 186 -13.18 10.69 8.67
N GLY A 187 -13.64 10.04 7.60
CA GLY A 187 -14.52 10.59 6.56
C GLY A 187 -16.00 10.28 6.76
#